data_AF-A0A741I2C7-F1
#
_entry.id   AF-A0A741I2C7-F1
#
_cell.length_a   1.000
_cell.length_b   1.000
_cell.length_c   1.000
_cell.angle_alpha   90.00
_cell.angle_beta   90.00
_cell.angle_gamma   90.00
#
_symmetry.space_group_name_H-M   'P 1'
#
loop_
_entity.id
_entity.type
_entity.pdbx_description
1 polymer ?
#
loop_
_entity_poly.entity_id
_entity_poly.type
_entity_poly.pdbx_seq_one_letter_code
_entity_poly.pdbx_strand_id
1 'polypeptide(L)'
;RASMENGIIAVDRNNHPALLAGLEIMHTKFDADPYSDGVCNGIRKHFNYSLNEDYNSFCDFIEFKHDNIIMNTSQFTQSSWARHVQ
;
A
#
# COMPACT_ATOMS: atom_id res chain seq x y z
N ARG A 1 12.77 -6.54 4.92
CA ARG A 1 11.83 -7.18 3.98
C ARG A 1 11.03 -6.07 3.32
N ALA A 2 10.86 -6.09 2.00
CA ALA A 2 10.04 -5.07 1.33
C ALA A 2 8.58 -5.20 1.79
N SER A 3 7.89 -4.07 1.90
CA SER A 3 6.47 -3.97 2.24
C SER A 3 5.87 -2.87 1.37
N MET A 4 4.67 -3.10 0.84
CA MET A 4 3.88 -2.01 0.29
C MET A 4 3.39 -1.15 1.45
N GLU A 5 3.49 0.17 1.33
CA GLU A 5 3.06 1.11 2.35
C GLU A 5 2.10 2.14 1.73
N ASN A 6 1.19 2.68 2.53
CA ASN A 6 0.26 3.73 2.11
C ASN A 6 0.73 5.14 2.47
N GLY A 7 1.98 5.30 2.92
CA GLY A 7 2.56 6.61 3.22
C GLY A 7 2.69 7.52 1.99
N ILE A 8 2.72 6.94 0.79
CA ILE A 8 2.64 7.64 -0.50
C ILE A 8 1.72 6.84 -1.43
N ILE A 9 0.68 7.49 -1.95
CA ILE A 9 -0.18 6.97 -3.02
C ILE A 9 -0.27 8.05 -4.10
N ALA A 10 0.33 7.80 -5.26
CA ALA A 10 0.27 8.69 -6.41
C ALA A 10 -0.61 8.06 -7.50
N VAL A 11 -1.59 8.82 -7.98
CA VAL A 11 -2.49 8.41 -9.07
C VAL A 11 -2.61 9.54 -10.08
N ASP A 12 -2.72 9.19 -11.36
CA ASP A 12 -2.82 10.14 -12.48
C ASP A 12 -4.26 10.59 -12.77
N ARG A 13 -5.25 9.88 -12.22
CA ARG A 13 -6.67 10.12 -12.49
C ARG A 13 -7.56 9.77 -11.30
N ASN A 14 -8.74 10.36 -11.29
CA ASN A 14 -9.82 9.97 -10.38
C ASN A 14 -10.25 8.52 -10.65
N ASN A 15 -10.77 7.86 -9.60
CA ASN A 15 -11.30 6.50 -9.70
C ASN A 15 -10.31 5.51 -10.34
N HIS A 16 -9.02 5.61 -9.96
CA HIS A 16 -7.98 4.71 -10.47
C HIS A 16 -8.40 3.24 -10.24
N PRO A 17 -8.37 2.36 -11.26
CA PRO A 17 -8.91 1.01 -11.17
C PRO A 17 -8.31 0.16 -10.03
N ALA A 18 -7.04 0.38 -9.68
CA ALA A 18 -6.43 -0.29 -8.53
C ALA A 18 -7.10 0.04 -7.19
N LEU A 19 -7.47 1.30 -6.99
CA LEU A 19 -8.16 1.73 -5.77
C LEU A 19 -9.64 1.33 -5.78
N LEU A 20 -10.28 1.30 -6.96
CA LEU A 20 -11.63 0.75 -7.10
C LEU A 20 -11.67 -0.76 -6.82
N ALA A 21 -10.65 -1.51 -7.24
CA ALA A 21 -10.53 -2.93 -6.91
C ALA A 21 -10.39 -3.15 -5.39
N GLY A 22 -9.66 -2.27 -4.70
CA GLY A 22 -9.62 -2.26 -3.23
C GLY A 22 -10.97 -1.91 -2.60
N LEU A 23 -11.67 -0.90 -3.12
CA LEU A 23 -13.02 -0.54 -2.69
C LEU A 23 -14.01 -1.70 -2.84
N GLU A 24 -13.95 -2.43 -3.94
CA GLU A 24 -14.76 -3.63 -4.18
C GLU A 24 -14.50 -4.71 -3.12
N ILE A 25 -13.24 -4.93 -2.73
CA ILE A 25 -12.89 -5.86 -1.65
C ILE A 25 -13.47 -5.38 -0.32
N MET A 26 -13.33 -4.09 -0.01
CA MET A 26 -13.84 -3.53 1.26
C MET A 26 -15.37 -3.57 1.36
N HIS A 27 -16.09 -3.49 0.24
CA HIS A 27 -17.55 -3.65 0.23
C HIS A 27 -18.02 -5.08 0.46
N THR A 28 -17.16 -6.08 0.25
CA THR A 28 -17.54 -7.50 0.28
C THR A 28 -17.02 -8.23 1.51
N LYS A 29 -15.87 -7.83 2.05
CA LYS A 29 -15.23 -8.45 3.21
C LYS A 29 -15.64 -7.76 4.51
N PHE A 30 -16.17 -8.53 5.46
CA PHE A 30 -16.76 -8.03 6.72
C PHE A 30 -15.75 -7.30 7.63
N ASP A 31 -14.53 -7.80 7.71
CA ASP A 31 -13.42 -7.28 8.53
C ASP A 31 -12.34 -6.61 7.67
N ALA A 32 -12.75 -6.00 6.55
CA ALA A 32 -11.82 -5.37 5.64
C ALA A 32 -11.05 -4.22 6.31
N ASP A 33 -9.73 -4.21 6.14
CA ASP A 33 -8.87 -3.14 6.62
C ASP A 33 -8.48 -2.21 5.46
N PRO A 34 -8.64 -0.88 5.59
CA PRO A 34 -8.36 0.06 4.50
C PRO A 34 -6.94 -0.03 3.92
N TYR A 35 -5.94 -0.36 4.74
CA TYR A 35 -4.57 -0.50 4.27
C TYR A 35 -4.36 -1.85 3.57
N SER A 36 -4.59 -2.95 4.27
CA SER A 36 -4.29 -4.29 3.75
C SER A 36 -5.24 -4.73 2.64
N ASP A 37 -6.53 -4.39 2.72
CA ASP A 37 -7.51 -4.74 1.69
C ASP A 37 -7.71 -3.63 0.67
N GLY A 38 -7.95 -2.40 1.15
CA GLY A 38 -8.25 -1.25 0.28
C GLY A 38 -7.07 -0.79 -0.58
N VAL A 39 -5.84 -0.90 -0.08
CA VAL A 39 -4.62 -0.53 -0.82
C VAL A 39 -3.89 -1.76 -1.30
N CYS A 40 -3.36 -2.58 -0.38
CA CYS A 40 -2.45 -3.67 -0.75
C CYS A 40 -3.14 -4.74 -1.61
N ASN A 41 -4.30 -5.27 -1.20
CA ASN A 41 -4.99 -6.29 -1.98
C ASN A 41 -5.64 -5.72 -3.24
N GLY A 42 -6.13 -4.47 -3.22
CA GLY A 42 -6.61 -3.78 -4.41
C GLY A 42 -5.54 -3.64 -5.50
N ILE A 43 -4.34 -3.17 -5.13
CA ILE A 43 -3.19 -3.04 -6.05
C ILE A 43 -2.73 -4.41 -6.55
N ARG A 44 -2.61 -5.41 -5.68
CA ARG A 44 -2.28 -6.80 -6.09
C ARG A 44 -3.30 -7.36 -7.07
N LYS A 45 -4.61 -7.20 -6.80
CA LYS A 45 -5.70 -7.65 -7.68
C LYS A 45 -5.61 -6.96 -9.05
N HIS A 46 -5.34 -5.65 -9.08
CA HIS A 46 -5.27 -4.89 -10.32
C HIS A 46 -4.11 -5.31 -11.23
N PHE A 47 -2.93 -5.58 -10.64
CA PHE A 47 -1.76 -6.03 -11.39
C PHE A 47 -1.64 -7.54 -11.51
N ASN A 48 -2.70 -8.29 -11.15
CA ASN A 48 -2.74 -9.76 -11.18
C ASN A 48 -1.61 -10.44 -10.38
N TYR A 49 -1.15 -9.81 -9.30
CA TYR A 49 -0.14 -10.42 -8.42
C TYR A 49 -0.65 -11.75 -7.88
N SER A 50 0.16 -12.80 -8.04
CA SER A 50 -0.13 -14.13 -7.50
C SER A 50 0.83 -14.50 -6.39
N LEU A 51 0.42 -15.39 -5.48
CA LEU A 51 1.30 -15.89 -4.41
C LEU A 51 2.49 -16.71 -4.93
N ASN A 52 2.51 -17.06 -6.23
CA ASN A 52 3.64 -17.73 -6.87
C ASN A 52 4.69 -16.74 -7.40
N GLU A 53 4.40 -15.44 -7.39
CA GLU A 53 5.32 -14.38 -7.79
C GLU A 53 6.15 -13.89 -6.59
N ASP A 54 7.39 -13.50 -6.86
CA ASP A 54 8.26 -12.92 -5.84
C ASP A 54 7.71 -11.58 -5.36
N TYR A 55 7.43 -11.50 -4.07
CA TYR A 55 6.85 -10.31 -3.46
C TYR A 55 7.80 -9.11 -3.50
N ASN A 56 9.13 -9.32 -3.40
CA ASN A 56 10.08 -8.22 -3.45
C ASN A 56 10.11 -7.60 -4.87
N SER A 57 10.11 -8.45 -5.90
CA SER A 57 10.00 -8.01 -7.30
C SER A 57 8.71 -7.21 -7.55
N PHE A 58 7.59 -7.62 -6.94
CA PHE A 58 6.34 -6.84 -7.02
C PHE A 58 6.47 -5.48 -6.31
N CYS A 59 7.10 -5.44 -5.13
CA CYS A 59 7.35 -4.18 -4.42
C CYS A 59 8.21 -3.23 -5.25
N ASP A 60 9.29 -3.73 -5.87
CA ASP A 60 10.17 -2.93 -6.72
C ASP A 60 9.43 -2.35 -7.95
N PHE A 61 8.46 -3.09 -8.50
CA PHE A 61 7.64 -2.65 -9.63
C PHE A 61 6.70 -1.49 -9.27
N ILE A 62 6.08 -1.51 -8.07
CA ILE A 62 5.12 -0.48 -7.64
C ILE A 62 5.76 0.67 -6.84
N GLU A 63 7.07 0.60 -6.56
CA GLU A 63 7.73 1.52 -5.65
C GLU A 63 7.72 2.96 -6.19
N PHE A 64 7.16 3.89 -5.40
CA PHE A 64 7.29 5.31 -5.68
C PHE A 64 8.70 5.77 -5.30
N LYS A 65 9.57 6.02 -6.29
CA LYS A 65 10.95 6.50 -6.12
C LYS A 65 11.07 7.96 -6.50
N HIS A 66 11.74 8.75 -5.68
CA HIS A 66 12.09 10.12 -6.03
C HIS A 66 13.29 10.65 -5.21
N ASP A 67 14.34 11.09 -5.90
CA ASP A 67 15.61 11.53 -5.27
C ASP A 67 15.49 12.78 -4.37
N ASN A 68 14.42 13.56 -4.53
CA ASN A 68 14.20 14.82 -3.82
C ASN A 68 13.26 14.64 -2.61
N ILE A 69 12.91 13.41 -2.26
CA ILE A 69 12.03 13.10 -1.14
C ILE A 69 12.75 12.17 -0.16
N ILE A 70 13.06 12.69 1.04
CA ILE A 70 13.53 11.86 2.15
C ILE A 70 12.31 11.22 2.80
N MET A 71 12.11 9.92 2.54
CA MET A 71 10.88 9.21 2.91
C MET A 71 10.81 8.83 4.40
N ASN A 72 9.60 8.87 4.96
CA ASN A 72 9.24 8.35 6.28
C ASN A 72 10.19 8.79 7.42
N THR A 73 10.44 10.09 7.57
CA THR A 73 11.37 10.60 8.60
C THR A 73 10.89 10.42 10.04
N SER A 74 9.60 10.12 10.27
CA SER A 74 9.10 9.70 11.58
C SER A 74 9.81 8.45 12.12
N GLN A 75 10.42 7.63 11.27
CA GLN A 75 11.24 6.49 11.70
C GLN A 75 12.47 6.89 12.51
N PHE A 76 12.98 8.12 12.32
CA PHE A 76 14.14 8.65 13.05
C PHE A 76 13.75 9.33 14.37
N THR A 77 12.45 9.41 14.66
CA THR A 77 11.92 10.01 15.89
C THR A 77 10.90 9.06 16.52
N GLN A 78 9.62 9.32 16.31
CA GLN A 78 8.53 8.45 16.71
C GLN A 78 7.37 8.59 15.71
N SER A 79 6.58 7.53 15.59
CA SER A 79 5.29 7.61 14.91
C SER A 79 4.38 8.61 15.63
N SER A 80 3.59 9.35 14.85
CA SER A 80 2.62 10.31 15.38
C SER A 80 1.33 9.65 15.88
N TRP A 81 1.14 8.35 15.64
CA TRP A 81 -0.10 7.63 15.95
C TRP A 81 0.11 6.24 16.55
N ALA A 82 1.28 5.62 16.36
CA ALA A 82 1.55 4.35 17.03
C ALA A 82 1.63 4.60 18.54
N ARG A 83 0.77 3.92 19.30
CA ARG A 83 0.86 3.97 20.77
C ARG A 83 2.18 3.33 21.17
N HIS A 84 3.01 4.05 21.93
CA HIS A 84 4.04 3.43 22.75
C HIS A 84 3.30 2.48 23.70
N VAL A 85 3.46 1.17 23.50
CA VAL A 85 3.13 0.22 24.56
C VAL A 85 4.23 0.40 25.59
N GLN A 86 3.92 1.10 26.68
CA GLN A 86 4.76 1.10 27.89
C GLN A 86 4.72 -0.28 28.54
#